data_AF-A0A2R6GWR1-F1
#
_entry.id   AF-A0A2R6GWR1-F1
#
_cell.length_a   1.000
_cell.length_b   1.000
_cell.length_c   1.000
_cell.angle_alpha   90.00
_cell.angle_beta   90.00
_cell.angle_gamma   90.00
#
_symmetry.space_group_name_H-M   'P 1'
#
loop_
_entity.id
_entity.type
_entity.pdbx_description
1 polymer ?
#
loop_
_entity_poly.entity_id
_entity_poly.type
_entity_poly.pdbx_seq_one_letter_code
_entity_poly.pdbx_strand_id
1 'polypeptide(L)'
;MRPKVNRNHEVIAERMQTVDSCRLISPIYLPEHDPLIPNSPETKMLLTCGVIDGVIANEDRDIFETNPRTQIRLAPVEFGLNVGESYMCLVLPNLEDPRKKAPTLVSEADSAIQWGEELFASLWADAEPVEEYLRELGVTIPE
;
A
#
# COMPACT_ATOMS: atom_id res chain seq x y z
N MET A 1 -21.37 -1.22 -24.29
CA MET A 1 -20.31 -1.61 -23.34
C MET A 1 -19.89 -0.34 -22.60
N ARG A 2 -20.21 -0.19 -21.31
CA ARG A 2 -19.73 0.98 -20.54
C ARG A 2 -18.21 0.83 -20.37
N PRO A 3 -17.39 1.86 -20.61
CA PRO A 3 -15.95 1.77 -20.35
C PRO A 3 -15.74 1.34 -18.91
N LYS A 4 -14.96 0.28 -18.65
CA LYS A 4 -14.63 -0.14 -17.28
C LYS A 4 -13.99 1.07 -16.58
N VAL A 5 -14.69 1.59 -15.58
CA VAL A 5 -14.39 2.88 -14.95
C VAL A 5 -13.09 2.82 -14.13
N ASN A 6 -12.53 1.64 -13.82
CA ASN A 6 -11.35 1.51 -12.98
C ASN A 6 -10.29 0.50 -13.48
N ARG A 7 -9.87 0.60 -14.75
CA ARG A 7 -8.79 -0.23 -15.33
C ARG A 7 -7.47 -0.14 -14.54
N ASN A 8 -7.23 0.98 -13.84
CA ASN A 8 -5.96 1.22 -13.15
C ASN A 8 -5.78 0.29 -11.94
N HIS A 9 -6.83 0.07 -11.14
CA HIS A 9 -6.76 -0.87 -10.01
C HIS A 9 -6.56 -2.30 -10.52
N GLU A 10 -7.24 -2.70 -11.62
CA GLU A 10 -7.04 -4.01 -12.25
C GLU A 10 -5.58 -4.20 -12.69
N VAL A 11 -4.97 -3.20 -13.33
CA VAL A 11 -3.55 -3.29 -13.75
C VAL A 11 -2.62 -3.39 -12.55
N ILE A 12 -2.81 -2.59 -11.50
CA ILE A 12 -1.96 -2.66 -10.31
C ILE A 12 -2.07 -4.05 -9.66
N ALA A 13 -3.30 -4.57 -9.51
CA ALA A 13 -3.58 -5.90 -8.99
C ALA A 13 -2.88 -7.00 -9.80
N GLU A 14 -3.03 -6.96 -11.13
CA GLU A 14 -2.37 -7.90 -12.04
C GLU A 14 -0.85 -7.87 -11.87
N ARG A 15 -0.24 -6.71 -11.66
CA ARG A 15 1.21 -6.58 -11.43
C ARG A 15 1.65 -7.14 -10.08
N MET A 16 0.94 -6.81 -8.99
CA MET A 16 1.27 -7.33 -7.66
C MET A 16 1.26 -8.86 -7.63
N GLN A 17 0.34 -9.49 -8.36
CA GLN A 17 0.24 -10.95 -8.44
C GLN A 17 1.37 -11.62 -9.23
N THR A 18 2.23 -10.86 -9.93
CA THR A 18 3.37 -11.41 -10.68
C THR A 18 4.68 -11.45 -9.90
N VAL A 19 4.71 -10.92 -8.67
CA VAL A 19 5.92 -10.81 -7.86
C VAL A 19 5.74 -11.47 -6.50
N ASP A 20 6.83 -12.02 -5.96
CA ASP A 20 6.81 -12.68 -4.65
C ASP A 20 6.78 -11.69 -3.47
N SER A 21 7.22 -10.45 -3.71
CA SER A 21 7.21 -9.35 -2.74
C SER A 21 7.13 -7.99 -3.42
N CYS A 22 6.70 -6.96 -2.68
CA CYS A 22 6.67 -5.60 -3.19
C CYS A 22 6.97 -4.53 -2.12
N ARG A 23 7.11 -3.29 -2.58
CA ARG A 23 7.10 -2.07 -1.77
C ARG A 23 5.82 -1.32 -2.05
N LEU A 24 4.99 -1.11 -1.04
CA LEU A 24 3.70 -0.46 -1.17
C LEU A 24 3.63 0.78 -0.28
N ILE A 25 3.25 1.92 -0.85
CA ILE A 25 2.88 3.14 -0.14
C ILE A 25 1.39 3.34 -0.41
N SER A 26 0.59 3.55 0.63
CA SER A 26 -0.82 3.84 0.46
C SER A 26 -1.35 4.84 1.50
N PRO A 27 -1.81 6.03 1.08
CA PRO A 27 -2.43 7.02 1.96
C PRO A 27 -3.93 6.73 2.20
N ILE A 28 -4.45 5.70 1.55
CA ILE A 28 -5.84 5.26 1.59
C ILE A 28 -5.83 3.73 1.72
N TYR A 29 -6.75 3.20 2.50
CA TYR A 29 -6.94 1.76 2.62
C TYR A 29 -8.25 1.33 1.97
N LEU A 30 -8.17 0.21 1.25
CA LEU A 30 -9.27 -0.44 0.54
C LEU A 30 -9.15 -1.94 0.83
N PRO A 31 -9.97 -2.50 1.75
CA PRO A 31 -9.89 -3.91 2.16
C PRO A 31 -9.92 -4.89 0.97
N GLU A 32 -10.61 -4.52 -0.11
CA GLU A 32 -10.67 -5.33 -1.33
C GLU A 32 -9.29 -5.58 -1.99
N HIS A 33 -8.27 -4.82 -1.62
CA HIS A 33 -6.93 -4.97 -2.15
C HIS A 33 -6.05 -5.92 -1.33
N ASP A 34 -6.40 -6.24 -0.08
CA ASP A 34 -5.55 -7.06 0.79
C ASP A 34 -5.19 -8.44 0.21
N PRO A 35 -6.12 -9.18 -0.43
CA PRO A 35 -5.79 -10.47 -1.03
C PRO A 35 -4.84 -10.38 -2.23
N LEU A 36 -4.58 -9.16 -2.73
CA LEU A 36 -3.73 -8.90 -3.89
C LEU A 36 -2.28 -8.59 -3.49
N ILE A 37 -2.05 -8.28 -2.21
CA ILE A 37 -0.72 -7.94 -1.70
C ILE A 37 0.08 -9.24 -1.51
N PRO A 38 1.31 -9.33 -2.02
CA PRO A 38 2.16 -10.51 -1.78
C PRO A 38 2.48 -10.67 -0.28
N ASN A 39 1.98 -11.74 0.33
CA ASN A 39 2.20 -12.03 1.75
C ASN A 39 3.58 -12.68 1.99
N SER A 40 4.63 -11.85 2.05
CA SER A 40 6.03 -12.24 2.23
C SER A 40 6.71 -11.35 3.30
N PRO A 41 7.70 -11.88 4.05
CA PRO A 41 8.49 -11.07 4.99
C PRO A 41 9.33 -9.98 4.32
N GLU A 42 9.57 -10.10 3.03
CA GLU A 42 10.22 -9.09 2.20
C GLU A 42 9.25 -8.00 1.75
N THR A 43 7.92 -8.21 1.80
CA THR A 43 6.93 -7.18 1.49
C THR A 43 6.91 -6.10 2.58
N LYS A 44 6.90 -4.84 2.15
CA LYS A 44 6.92 -3.68 3.03
C LYS A 44 5.85 -2.66 2.65
N MET A 45 5.12 -2.18 3.65
CA MET A 45 4.01 -1.24 3.49
C MET A 45 4.24 0.04 4.29
N LEU A 46 4.13 1.19 3.63
CA LEU A 46 4.03 2.50 4.25
C LEU A 46 2.59 2.97 4.19
N LEU A 47 2.00 3.18 5.37
CA LEU A 47 0.64 3.67 5.55
C LEU A 47 0.66 4.99 6.31
N THR A 48 -0.46 5.70 6.34
CA THR A 48 -0.62 6.88 7.19
C THR A 48 -1.27 6.48 8.53
N CYS A 49 -1.06 7.27 9.58
CA CYS A 49 -1.83 7.10 10.82
C CYS A 49 -3.34 7.15 10.55
N GLY A 50 -3.80 8.04 9.66
CA GLY A 50 -5.21 8.14 9.29
C GLY A 50 -5.78 6.87 8.63
N VAL A 51 -4.95 6.10 7.91
CA VAL A 51 -5.34 4.78 7.43
C VAL A 51 -5.58 3.82 8.59
N ILE A 52 -4.65 3.78 9.56
CA ILE A 52 -4.78 2.92 10.75
C ILE A 52 -5.99 3.31 11.59
N ASP A 53 -6.22 4.61 11.79
CA ASP A 53 -7.38 5.13 12.51
C ASP A 53 -8.69 4.70 11.82
N GLY A 54 -8.74 4.78 10.49
CA GLY A 54 -9.87 4.33 9.68
C GLY A 54 -10.12 2.83 9.79
N VAL A 55 -9.07 2.01 9.71
CA VAL A 55 -9.13 0.56 9.89
C VAL A 55 -9.72 0.20 11.25
N ILE A 56 -9.21 0.82 12.32
CA ILE A 56 -9.67 0.57 13.69
C ILE A 56 -11.12 1.00 13.86
N ALA A 57 -11.49 2.19 13.36
CA ALA A 57 -12.83 2.75 13.52
C ALA A 57 -13.91 1.95 12.77
N ASN A 58 -13.56 1.28 11.67
CA ASN A 58 -14.48 0.44 10.90
C ASN A 58 -14.42 -1.05 11.27
N GLU A 59 -13.62 -1.42 12.28
CA GLU A 59 -13.37 -2.82 12.66
C GLU A 59 -12.76 -3.69 11.53
N ASP A 60 -12.19 -3.06 10.50
CA ASP A 60 -11.64 -3.70 9.29
C ASP A 60 -10.18 -4.16 9.51
N ARG A 61 -9.96 -5.04 10.49
CA ARG A 61 -8.61 -5.51 10.89
C ARG A 61 -7.91 -6.43 9.88
N ASP A 62 -8.55 -6.70 8.74
CA ASP A 62 -8.08 -7.59 7.67
C ASP A 62 -6.65 -7.27 7.20
N ILE A 63 -6.22 -6.01 7.28
CA ILE A 63 -4.86 -5.62 6.90
C ILE A 63 -3.77 -6.34 7.70
N PHE A 64 -4.04 -6.61 8.98
CA PHE A 64 -3.11 -7.32 9.87
C PHE A 64 -3.27 -8.83 9.78
N GLU A 65 -4.48 -9.32 9.49
CA GLU A 65 -4.82 -10.74 9.50
C GLU A 65 -4.56 -11.43 8.15
N THR A 66 -4.77 -10.74 7.03
CA THR A 66 -4.61 -11.27 5.67
C THR A 66 -3.15 -11.38 5.27
N ASN A 67 -2.33 -10.43 5.73
CA ASN A 67 -0.94 -10.28 5.32
C ASN A 67 0.04 -10.26 6.52
N PRO A 68 -0.01 -11.26 7.43
CA PRO A 68 0.70 -11.21 8.72
C PRO A 68 2.23 -11.22 8.59
N ARG A 69 2.79 -11.59 7.43
CA ARG A 69 4.25 -11.54 7.20
C ARG A 69 4.71 -10.18 6.68
N THR A 70 3.80 -9.31 6.26
CA THR A 70 4.15 -8.01 5.69
C THR A 70 4.56 -7.05 6.79
N GLN A 71 5.66 -6.33 6.57
CA GLN A 71 6.11 -5.29 7.49
C GLN A 71 5.36 -3.99 7.22
N ILE A 72 4.79 -3.37 8.25
CA ILE A 72 4.03 -2.11 8.15
C ILE A 72 4.74 -1.02 8.96
N ARG A 73 4.93 0.14 8.33
CA ARG A 73 5.40 1.37 8.97
C ARG A 73 4.52 2.55 8.59
N LEU A 74 4.62 3.62 9.37
CA LEU A 74 3.80 4.82 9.25
C LEU A 74 4.60 6.01 8.76
N ALA A 75 4.10 6.68 7.73
CA ALA A 75 4.67 7.89 7.16
C ALA A 75 3.56 8.85 6.68
N PRO A 76 3.78 10.18 6.76
CA PRO A 76 2.82 11.18 6.27
C PRO A 76 2.95 11.34 4.75
N VAL A 77 2.29 10.47 4.00
CA VAL A 77 2.31 10.43 2.53
C VAL A 77 0.93 10.74 1.95
N GLU A 78 0.89 11.30 0.74
CA GLU A 78 -0.35 11.68 0.03
C GLU A 78 -0.47 11.02 -1.36
N PHE A 79 0.44 10.12 -1.69
CA PHE A 79 0.46 9.39 -2.95
C PHE A 79 0.58 7.89 -2.71
N GLY A 80 0.01 7.10 -3.62
CA GLY A 80 0.21 5.67 -3.66
C GLY A 80 1.42 5.31 -4.51
N LEU A 81 2.19 4.33 -4.09
CA LEU A 81 3.29 3.77 -4.88
C LEU A 81 3.27 2.25 -4.70
N ASN A 82 3.39 1.50 -5.78
CA ASN A 82 3.65 0.08 -5.71
C ASN A 82 4.81 -0.27 -6.63
N VAL A 83 5.85 -0.88 -6.07
CA VAL A 83 7.06 -1.26 -6.81
C VAL A 83 7.34 -2.73 -6.53
N GLY A 84 7.52 -3.49 -7.60
CA GLY A 84 8.02 -4.86 -7.57
C GLY A 84 9.23 -4.98 -8.50
N GLU A 85 9.84 -6.16 -8.54
CA GLU A 85 11.07 -6.39 -9.33
C GLU A 85 10.95 -6.09 -10.83
N SER A 86 9.73 -6.07 -11.38
CA SER A 86 9.46 -5.91 -12.81
C SER A 86 8.57 -4.72 -13.16
N TYR A 87 8.13 -3.92 -12.17
CA TYR A 87 7.21 -2.81 -12.42
C TYR A 87 7.26 -1.72 -11.36
N MET A 88 6.80 -0.54 -11.75
CA MET A 88 6.44 0.57 -10.86
C MET A 88 5.06 1.11 -11.23
N CYS A 89 4.23 1.33 -10.21
CA CYS A 89 2.92 1.96 -10.29
C CYS A 89 2.88 3.15 -9.33
N LEU A 90 2.74 4.38 -9.84
CA LEU A 90 2.52 5.59 -9.02
C LEU A 90 1.07 6.04 -9.16
N VAL A 91 0.39 6.27 -8.05
CA VAL A 91 -1.02 6.63 -7.98
C VAL A 91 -1.15 7.97 -7.27
N LEU A 92 -1.93 8.87 -7.86
CA LEU A 92 -2.30 10.15 -7.23
C LEU A 92 -3.78 10.07 -6.83
N PRO A 93 -4.11 9.54 -5.65
CA PRO A 93 -5.49 9.35 -5.26
C PRO A 93 -6.18 10.67 -4.94
N ASN A 94 -7.52 10.63 -4.96
CA ASN A 94 -8.31 11.70 -4.36
C ASN A 94 -8.50 11.37 -2.87
N LEU A 95 -7.85 12.12 -1.98
CA LEU A 95 -7.90 11.90 -0.54
C LEU A 95 -9.29 12.21 0.07
N GLU A 96 -10.11 13.03 -0.58
CA GLU A 96 -11.48 13.35 -0.13
C GLU A 96 -12.50 12.28 -0.54
N ASP A 97 -12.27 11.62 -1.68
CA ASP A 97 -13.13 10.56 -2.21
C ASP A 97 -12.29 9.45 -2.86
N PRO A 98 -11.89 8.44 -2.06
CA PRO A 98 -11.10 7.29 -2.50
C PRO A 98 -11.66 6.51 -3.69
N ARG A 99 -12.96 6.64 -3.97
CA ARG A 99 -13.65 5.89 -5.03
C ARG A 99 -13.57 6.60 -6.38
N LYS A 100 -13.11 7.85 -6.42
CA LYS A 100 -12.88 8.57 -7.68
C LYS A 100 -11.66 8.00 -8.40
N LYS A 101 -11.68 8.10 -9.73
CA LYS A 101 -10.53 7.71 -10.56
C LYS A 101 -9.29 8.49 -10.13
N ALA A 102 -8.24 7.75 -9.80
CA ALA A 102 -6.92 8.29 -9.56
C ALA A 102 -6.08 8.24 -10.85
N PRO A 103 -5.40 9.33 -11.24
CA PRO A 103 -4.30 9.24 -12.19
C PRO A 103 -3.28 8.20 -11.73
N THR A 104 -2.88 7.33 -12.66
CA THR A 104 -1.93 6.24 -12.39
C THR A 104 -0.89 6.21 -13.50
N LEU A 105 0.38 6.25 -13.11
CA LEU A 105 1.51 5.99 -13.98
C LEU A 105 1.96 4.56 -13.76
N VAL A 106 2.12 3.78 -14.84
CA VAL A 106 2.67 2.43 -14.80
C VAL A 106 3.89 2.37 -15.72
N SER A 107 4.98 1.79 -15.23
CA SER A 107 6.22 1.65 -15.99
C SER A 107 6.89 0.31 -15.68
N GLU A 108 7.50 -0.29 -16.70
CA GLU A 108 8.34 -1.50 -16.60
C GLU A 108 9.81 -1.17 -16.87
N ALA A 109 10.16 0.12 -17.02
CA ALA A 109 11.53 0.52 -17.28
C ALA A 109 12.38 0.39 -16.00
N ASP A 110 13.56 -0.22 -16.10
CA ASP A 110 14.50 -0.42 -14.98
C ASP A 110 14.74 0.88 -14.19
N SER A 111 14.94 2.00 -14.89
CA SER A 111 15.12 3.32 -14.25
C SER A 111 13.93 3.79 -13.40
N ALA A 112 12.70 3.43 -13.77
CA ALA A 112 11.50 3.77 -13.02
C ALA A 112 11.31 2.87 -11.80
N ILE A 113 11.67 1.59 -11.92
CA ILE A 113 11.67 0.62 -10.83
C ILE A 113 12.72 1.04 -9.79
N GLN A 114 13.95 1.31 -10.24
CA GLN A 114 15.02 1.79 -9.38
C GLN A 114 14.63 3.07 -8.64
N TRP A 115 14.09 4.06 -9.34
CA TRP A 115 13.59 5.29 -8.72
C TRP A 115 12.52 5.02 -7.67
N GLY A 116 11.58 4.10 -7.94
CA GLY A 116 10.53 3.73 -7.00
C GLY A 116 11.06 3.05 -5.74
N GLU A 117 12.01 2.11 -5.89
CA GLU A 117 12.70 1.47 -4.77
C GLU A 117 13.48 2.49 -3.92
N GLU A 118 14.22 3.40 -4.55
CA GLU A 118 14.99 4.44 -3.87
C GLU A 118 14.08 5.42 -3.09
N LEU A 119 12.98 5.85 -3.71
CA LEU A 119 11.97 6.69 -3.06
C LEU A 119 11.37 5.98 -1.84
N PHE A 120 10.96 4.71 -2.01
CA PHE A 120 10.43 3.92 -0.90
C PHE A 120 11.45 3.77 0.22
N ALA A 121 12.70 3.40 -0.11
CA ALA A 121 13.75 3.16 0.87
C ALA A 121 14.05 4.43 1.69
N SER A 122 14.05 5.60 1.06
CA SER A 122 14.20 6.89 1.74
C SER A 122 13.08 7.12 2.75
N LEU A 123 11.82 6.95 2.34
CA LEU A 123 10.67 7.15 3.23
C LEU A 123 10.61 6.11 4.35
N TRP A 124 10.97 4.86 4.04
CA TRP A 124 10.99 3.76 5.01
C TRP A 124 11.99 3.97 6.14
N ALA A 125 13.14 4.56 5.83
CA ALA A 125 14.18 4.84 6.81
C ALA A 125 13.70 5.78 7.93
N ASP A 126 12.85 6.74 7.58
CA ASP A 126 12.30 7.76 8.48
C ASP A 126 10.91 7.39 9.05
N ALA A 127 10.35 6.25 8.64
CA ALA A 127 9.00 5.84 9.03
C ALA A 127 8.97 5.09 10.37
N GLU A 128 7.89 5.29 11.11
CA GLU A 128 7.70 4.72 12.45
C GLU A 128 7.08 3.31 12.40
N PRO A 129 7.47 2.37 13.27
CA PRO A 129 6.80 1.07 13.36
C PRO A 129 5.32 1.20 13.74
N VAL A 130 4.44 0.43 13.09
CA VAL A 130 2.99 0.50 13.37
C VAL A 130 2.65 0.04 14.79
N GLU A 131 3.45 -0.86 15.36
CA GLU A 131 3.24 -1.48 16.67
C GLU A 131 3.30 -0.45 17.80
N GLU A 132 4.14 0.58 17.68
CA GLU A 132 4.23 1.65 18.68
C GLU A 132 2.95 2.50 18.67
N TYR A 133 2.48 2.88 17.49
CA TYR A 133 1.24 3.63 17.33
C TYR A 133 0.01 2.86 17.84
N LEU A 134 -0.09 1.56 17.52
CA LEU A 134 -1.18 0.72 18.02
C LEU A 134 -1.17 0.57 19.54
N ARG A 135 0.02 0.51 20.15
CA ARG A 135 0.18 0.48 21.61
C ARG A 135 -0.33 1.77 22.25
N GLU A 136 -0.05 2.93 21.66
CA GLU A 136 -0.57 4.23 22.13
C GLU A 136 -2.09 4.30 22.06
N LEU A 137 -2.70 3.67 21.05
CA LEU A 137 -4.15 3.53 20.91
C LEU A 137 -4.77 2.44 21.81
N GLY A 138 -3.95 1.65 22.53
CA GLY A 138 -4.42 0.54 23.36
C GLY A 138 -4.95 -0.66 22.56
N VAL A 139 -4.54 -0.81 21.30
CA VAL A 139 -4.94 -1.91 20.41
C VAL A 139 -3.87 -3.00 20.42
N THR A 140 -4.29 -4.25 20.68
CA THR A 140 -3.45 -5.44 20.52
C THR A 140 -3.80 -6.17 19.22
N ILE A 141 -2.79 -6.43 18.38
CA ILE A 141 -2.91 -7.33 17.22
C ILE A 141 -2.73 -8.78 17.72
N PRO A 142 -3.54 -9.75 17.25
CA PRO A 142 -3.31 -11.18 17.53
C PRO A 142 -1.91 -11.63 17.07
N GLU A 143 -1.25 -12.48 17.85
CA GLU A 143 0.02 -13.14 17.47
C GLU A 143 -0.15 -14.13 16.31
#